data_AF-A0A0G1YQW7-F1
#
_entry.id   AF-A0A0G1YQW7-F1
#
_cell.length_a   1.000
_cell.length_b   1.000
_cell.length_c   1.000
_cell.angle_alpha   90.00
_cell.angle_beta   90.00
_cell.angle_gamma   90.00
#
_symmetry.space_group_name_H-M   'P 1'
#
loop_
_entity.id
_entity.type
_entity.pdbx_description
1 polymer ?
#
loop_
_entity_poly.entity_id
_entity_poly.type
_entity_poly.pdbx_seq_one_letter_code
_entity_poly.pdbx_strand_id
1 'polypeptide(L)'
;MGTLVSGVLYLRAFQNTSVLNFVEAILRVEELTGTSVMALALAYASISILSTFVLALLFEYQFGGFFSAVRRTFFEGILAALAGGAGAYMMLVAVGPLTLTSTLVSVFLRGFAGGVTGIIVTALVYWLLRNREYRETAEAIRSKLWRVPKTEGEITVSASAEDVGPSRSQ
;
A
#
# COMPACT_ATOMS: atom_id res chain seq x y z
N MET A 1 4.46 3.97 24.68
CA MET A 1 4.48 2.82 25.62
C MET A 1 4.17 1.49 24.94
N GLY A 2 3.09 1.35 24.15
CA GLY A 2 2.72 0.05 23.52
C GLY A 2 3.79 -0.56 22.60
N THR A 3 4.48 0.25 21.80
CA THR A 3 5.59 -0.19 20.92
C THR A 3 6.74 -0.83 21.70
N LEU A 4 7.16 -0.21 22.81
CA LEU A 4 8.23 -0.70 23.67
C LEU A 4 7.86 -2.00 24.37
N VAL A 5 6.62 -2.10 24.88
CA VAL A 5 6.10 -3.33 25.52
C VAL A 5 6.05 -4.48 24.51
N SER A 6 5.54 -4.22 23.31
CA SER A 6 5.51 -5.21 22.24
C SER A 6 6.94 -5.64 21.85
N GLY A 7 7.88 -4.70 21.75
CA GLY A 7 9.29 -4.99 21.48
C GLY A 7 9.94 -5.92 22.50
N VAL A 8 9.73 -5.68 23.79
CA VAL A 8 10.22 -6.57 24.86
C VAL A 8 9.57 -7.96 24.77
N LEU A 9 8.29 -8.02 24.41
CA LEU A 9 7.55 -9.28 24.24
C LEU A 9 8.12 -10.10 23.07
N TYR A 10 8.39 -9.48 21.93
CA TYR A 10 9.05 -10.14 20.80
C TYR A 10 10.48 -10.58 21.11
N LEU A 11 11.26 -9.76 21.83
CA LEU A 11 12.61 -10.16 22.26
C LEU A 11 12.58 -11.39 23.16
N ARG A 12 11.59 -11.50 24.06
CA ARG A 12 11.39 -12.71 24.87
C ARG A 12 10.93 -13.90 24.03
N ALA A 13 10.04 -13.68 23.07
CA ALA A 13 9.58 -14.74 22.17
C ALA A 13 10.74 -15.31 21.33
N PHE A 14 11.68 -14.47 20.91
CA PHE A 14 12.84 -14.85 20.10
C PHE A 14 13.94 -15.59 20.88
N GLN A 15 13.88 -15.61 22.21
CA GLN A 15 14.74 -16.48 23.02
C GLN A 15 14.41 -17.96 22.82
N ASN A 16 13.21 -18.28 22.32
CA ASN A 16 12.87 -19.63 21.91
C ASN A 16 13.41 -19.89 20.49
N THR A 17 14.40 -20.78 20.39
CA THR A 17 15.05 -21.17 19.13
C THR A 17 14.04 -21.61 18.06
N SER A 18 12.92 -22.24 18.44
CA SER A 18 11.90 -22.66 17.47
C SER A 18 11.17 -21.48 16.83
N VAL A 19 10.87 -20.45 17.61
CA VAL A 19 10.17 -19.24 17.12
C VAL A 19 11.10 -18.41 16.25
N LEU A 20 12.36 -18.28 16.65
CA LEU A 20 13.37 -17.56 15.88
C LEU A 20 13.62 -18.23 14.53
N ASN A 21 13.85 -19.54 14.50
CA ASN A 21 14.05 -20.29 13.25
C ASN A 21 12.83 -20.21 12.32
N PHE A 22 11.62 -20.25 12.88
CA PHE A 22 10.39 -20.08 12.09
C PHE A 22 10.32 -18.70 11.42
N VAL A 23 10.64 -17.64 12.18
CA VAL A 23 10.64 -16.27 11.65
C VAL A 23 11.76 -16.07 10.62
N GLU A 24 12.97 -16.59 10.88
CA GLU A 24 14.09 -16.54 9.94
C GLU A 24 13.78 -17.28 8.64
N ALA A 25 13.11 -18.44 8.71
CA ALA A 25 12.69 -19.21 7.55
C ALA A 25 11.63 -18.46 6.72
N ILE A 26 10.61 -17.86 7.36
CA ILE A 26 9.58 -17.07 6.66
C ILE A 26 10.19 -15.85 5.98
N LEU A 27 11.11 -15.17 6.66
CA LEU A 27 11.72 -13.94 6.17
C LEU A 27 12.92 -14.20 5.24
N ARG A 28 13.35 -15.46 5.09
CA ARG A 28 14.58 -15.87 4.38
C ARG A 28 15.83 -15.12 4.85
N VAL A 29 16.00 -15.02 6.17
CA VAL A 29 17.13 -14.33 6.82
C VAL A 29 17.91 -15.30 7.70
N GLU A 30 18.21 -16.49 7.16
CA GLU A 30 18.92 -17.53 7.90
C GLU A 30 20.36 -17.08 8.24
N GLU A 31 20.79 -17.33 9.47
CA GLU A 31 22.18 -17.24 9.94
C GLU A 31 22.85 -15.84 9.94
N LEU A 32 22.09 -14.74 9.96
CA LEU A 32 22.68 -13.39 10.04
C LEU A 32 22.92 -12.94 11.49
N THR A 33 24.16 -12.55 11.81
CA THR A 33 24.50 -11.89 13.08
C THR A 33 23.76 -10.55 13.20
N GLY A 34 22.65 -10.53 13.96
CA GLY A 34 21.84 -9.32 14.17
C GLY A 34 20.33 -9.49 14.01
N THR A 35 19.79 -10.71 13.89
CA THR A 35 18.34 -10.99 13.81
C THR A 35 17.53 -10.34 14.93
N SER A 36 18.15 -10.04 16.08
CA SER A 36 17.49 -9.31 17.18
C SER A 36 16.95 -7.93 16.77
N VAL A 37 17.52 -7.27 15.77
CA VAL A 37 17.01 -5.99 15.24
C VAL A 37 15.67 -6.17 14.50
N MET A 38 15.42 -7.35 13.88
CA MET A 38 14.13 -7.64 13.26
C MET A 38 12.99 -7.69 14.28
N ALA A 39 13.26 -8.05 15.54
CA ALA A 39 12.24 -8.05 16.59
C ALA A 39 11.65 -6.64 16.79
N LEU A 40 12.47 -5.59 16.67
CA LEU A 40 12.00 -4.20 16.78
C LEU A 40 11.13 -3.80 15.59
N ALA A 41 11.51 -4.20 14.36
CA ALA A 41 10.73 -3.95 13.16
C ALA A 41 9.36 -4.66 13.22
N LEU A 42 9.34 -5.92 13.65
CA LEU A 42 8.10 -6.69 13.85
C LEU A 42 7.22 -6.09 14.94
N ALA A 43 7.81 -5.64 16.05
CA ALA A 43 7.08 -4.96 17.12
C ALA A 43 6.40 -3.67 16.63
N TYR A 44 7.10 -2.88 15.81
CA TYR A 44 6.53 -1.67 15.22
C TYR A 44 5.44 -1.99 14.19
N ALA A 45 5.63 -3.00 13.35
CA ALA A 45 4.63 -3.41 12.38
C ALA A 45 3.35 -3.90 13.07
N SER A 46 3.46 -4.75 14.09
CA SER A 46 2.30 -5.32 14.78
C SER A 46 1.51 -4.28 15.57
N ILE A 47 2.18 -3.37 16.28
CA ILE A 47 1.50 -2.29 17.01
C ILE A 47 0.85 -1.29 16.04
N SER A 48 1.47 -1.02 14.89
CA SER A 48 0.87 -0.16 13.85
C SER A 48 -0.40 -0.81 13.28
N ILE A 49 -0.34 -2.10 12.95
CA ILE A 49 -1.49 -2.86 12.47
C ILE A 49 -2.61 -2.86 13.51
N LEU A 50 -2.28 -3.16 14.77
CA LEU A 50 -3.25 -3.14 15.87
C LEU A 50 -3.87 -1.76 16.04
N SER A 51 -3.06 -0.70 15.97
CA SER A 51 -3.54 0.68 16.07
C SER A 51 -4.49 1.04 14.93
N THR A 52 -4.20 0.61 13.70
CA THR A 52 -5.11 0.75 12.56
C THR A 52 -6.44 0.04 12.80
N PHE A 53 -6.42 -1.18 13.34
CA PHE A 53 -7.65 -1.92 13.67
C PHE A 53 -8.47 -1.24 14.76
N VAL A 54 -7.82 -0.77 15.83
CA VAL A 54 -8.51 -0.04 16.92
C VAL A 54 -9.17 1.23 16.38
N LEU A 55 -8.48 2.00 15.53
CA LEU A 55 -9.06 3.18 14.88
C LEU A 55 -10.23 2.83 13.97
N ALA A 56 -10.10 1.77 13.15
CA ALA A 56 -11.17 1.32 12.28
C ALA A 56 -12.42 0.88 13.06
N LEU A 57 -12.25 0.18 14.18
CA LEU A 57 -13.36 -0.21 15.06
C LEU A 57 -14.00 0.99 15.75
N LEU A 58 -13.21 1.96 16.22
CA LEU A 58 -13.75 3.17 16.82
C LEU A 58 -14.53 4.00 15.80
N PHE A 59 -14.05 4.05 14.55
CA PHE A 59 -14.73 4.73 13.46
C PHE A 59 -16.04 4.05 13.08
N GLU A 60 -16.06 2.71 13.02
CA GLU A 60 -17.30 1.94 12.82
C GLU A 60 -18.28 2.17 13.98
N TYR A 61 -17.81 2.17 15.23
CA TYR A 61 -18.66 2.42 16.40
C TYR A 61 -19.28 3.83 16.38
N GLN A 62 -18.53 4.84 15.92
CA GLN A 62 -18.98 6.22 15.93
C GLN A 62 -19.88 6.58 14.73
N PHE A 63 -19.57 6.10 13.53
CA PHE A 63 -20.25 6.51 12.30
C PHE A 63 -21.12 5.41 11.69
N GLY A 64 -20.77 4.14 11.90
CA GLY A 64 -21.45 2.98 11.32
C GLY A 64 -21.25 2.83 9.80
N GLY A 65 -21.14 1.59 9.32
CA GLY A 65 -21.14 1.26 7.89
C GLY A 65 -19.79 1.41 7.17
N PHE A 66 -18.71 1.75 7.88
CA PHE A 66 -17.37 1.88 7.32
C PHE A 66 -16.84 0.54 6.78
N PHE A 67 -16.97 -0.54 7.54
CA PHE A 67 -16.52 -1.86 7.07
C PHE A 67 -17.28 -2.34 5.83
N SER A 68 -18.57 -2.05 5.73
CA SER A 68 -19.37 -2.42 4.55
C SER A 68 -18.88 -1.68 3.30
N ALA A 69 -18.56 -0.39 3.42
CA ALA A 69 -18.06 0.42 2.33
C ALA A 69 -16.66 -0.01 1.85
N VAL A 70 -15.74 -0.30 2.78
CA VAL A 70 -14.33 -0.57 2.46
C VAL A 70 -14.04 -2.04 2.16
N ARG A 71 -14.87 -2.98 2.62
CA ARG A 71 -14.62 -4.43 2.46
C ARG A 71 -14.32 -4.82 1.02
N ARG A 72 -15.06 -4.26 0.05
CA ARG A 72 -14.84 -4.56 -1.37
C ARG A 72 -13.44 -4.12 -1.82
N THR A 73 -13.09 -2.85 -1.62
CA THR A 73 -11.78 -2.32 -1.99
C THR A 73 -10.65 -3.04 -1.24
N PHE A 74 -10.86 -3.41 0.02
CA PHE A 74 -9.89 -4.16 0.82
C PHE A 74 -9.54 -5.51 0.19
N PHE A 75 -10.55 -6.31 -0.19
CA PHE A 75 -10.30 -7.60 -0.85
C PHE A 75 -9.72 -7.43 -2.26
N GLU A 76 -10.17 -6.43 -3.01
CA GLU A 76 -9.60 -6.12 -4.32
C GLU A 76 -8.10 -5.76 -4.19
N GLY A 77 -7.73 -4.99 -3.17
CA GLY A 77 -6.35 -4.64 -2.87
C GLY A 77 -5.50 -5.82 -2.43
N ILE A 78 -6.03 -6.71 -1.58
CA ILE A 78 -5.33 -7.96 -1.19
C ILE A 78 -5.06 -8.83 -2.41
N LEU A 79 -6.08 -9.06 -3.25
CA LEU A 79 -5.94 -9.89 -4.45
C LEU A 79 -4.92 -9.29 -5.42
N ALA A 80 -4.99 -7.97 -5.65
CA ALA A 80 -4.03 -7.28 -6.51
C ALA A 80 -2.60 -7.34 -5.95
N ALA A 81 -2.42 -7.15 -4.64
CA ALA A 81 -1.10 -7.21 -3.99
C ALA A 81 -0.50 -8.62 -4.04
N LEU A 82 -1.29 -9.66 -3.78
CA LEU A 82 -0.85 -11.06 -3.87
C LEU A 82 -0.47 -11.44 -5.30
N ALA A 83 -1.28 -11.04 -6.28
CA ALA A 83 -0.98 -11.29 -7.69
C ALA A 83 0.27 -10.53 -8.15
N GLY A 84 0.42 -9.26 -7.74
CA GLY A 84 1.62 -8.47 -8.00
C GLY A 84 2.89 -9.09 -7.41
N GLY A 85 2.82 -9.53 -6.15
CA GLY A 85 3.92 -10.24 -5.49
C GLY A 85 4.26 -11.56 -6.19
N ALA A 86 3.27 -12.35 -6.57
CA ALA A 86 3.46 -13.58 -7.35
C ALA A 86 4.09 -13.29 -8.72
N GLY A 87 3.62 -12.26 -9.43
CA GLY A 87 4.18 -11.82 -10.70
C GLY A 87 5.64 -11.37 -10.58
N ALA A 88 5.97 -10.60 -9.55
CA ALA A 88 7.35 -10.20 -9.26
C ALA A 88 8.25 -11.40 -8.96
N TYR A 89 7.77 -12.36 -8.15
CA TYR A 89 8.51 -13.59 -7.84
C TYR A 89 8.75 -14.45 -9.08
N MET A 90 7.72 -14.64 -9.91
CA MET A 90 7.85 -15.38 -11.17
C MET A 90 8.90 -14.74 -12.10
N MET A 91 8.94 -13.41 -12.17
CA MET A 91 9.96 -12.70 -12.94
C MET A 91 11.37 -12.89 -12.35
N LEU A 92 11.51 -12.85 -11.02
CA LEU A 92 12.79 -13.10 -10.36
C LEU A 92 13.31 -14.52 -10.65
N VAL A 93 12.42 -15.52 -10.67
CA VAL A 93 12.77 -16.90 -11.05
C VAL A 93 13.17 -16.98 -12.52
N ALA A 94 12.42 -16.34 -13.42
CA ALA A 94 12.69 -16.35 -14.86
C ALA A 94 14.02 -15.66 -15.23
N VAL A 95 14.37 -14.56 -14.56
CA VAL A 95 15.62 -13.81 -14.77
C VAL A 95 16.78 -14.39 -13.94
N GLY A 96 16.50 -15.32 -13.02
CA GLY A 96 17.50 -15.98 -12.15
C GLY A 96 18.72 -16.56 -12.87
N PRO A 97 18.57 -17.24 -14.03
CA PRO A 97 19.69 -17.75 -14.81
C PRO A 97 20.54 -16.67 -15.51
N LEU A 98 20.03 -15.45 -15.66
CA LEU A 98 20.72 -14.37 -16.36
C LEU A 98 21.75 -13.72 -15.43
N THR A 99 23.00 -14.19 -15.47
CA THR A 99 24.13 -13.60 -14.73
C THR A 99 24.93 -12.69 -15.65
N LEU A 100 25.02 -11.41 -15.30
CA LEU A 100 25.96 -10.46 -15.91
C LEU A 100 27.32 -10.55 -15.21
N THR A 101 28.37 -10.06 -15.88
CA THR A 101 29.75 -10.02 -15.35
C THR A 101 29.86 -9.25 -14.01
N SER A 102 28.95 -8.30 -13.74
CA SER A 102 28.91 -7.56 -12.48
C SER A 102 27.77 -8.05 -11.57
N THR A 103 28.12 -8.45 -10.35
CA THR A 103 27.19 -8.94 -9.32
C THR A 103 26.16 -7.89 -8.92
N LEU A 104 26.58 -6.64 -8.66
CA LEU A 104 25.68 -5.55 -8.26
C LEU A 104 24.66 -5.22 -9.36
N VAL A 105 25.13 -5.05 -10.59
CA VAL A 105 24.25 -4.72 -11.73
C VAL A 105 23.26 -5.86 -11.99
N SER A 106 23.71 -7.11 -11.86
CA SER A 106 22.82 -8.26 -12.03
C SER A 106 21.69 -8.30 -11.00
N VAL A 107 21.99 -8.08 -9.71
CA VAL A 107 20.97 -8.07 -8.64
C VAL A 107 20.03 -6.87 -8.79
N PHE A 108 20.57 -5.69 -9.12
CA PHE A 108 19.76 -4.50 -9.35
C PHE A 108 18.78 -4.70 -10.51
N LEU A 109 19.24 -5.20 -11.67
CA LEU A 109 18.38 -5.43 -12.83
C LEU A 109 17.33 -6.50 -12.58
N ARG A 110 17.66 -7.57 -11.84
CA ARG A 110 16.69 -8.59 -11.39
C ARG A 110 15.60 -7.97 -10.51
N GLY A 111 16.00 -7.18 -9.51
CA GLY A 111 15.07 -6.47 -8.63
C GLY A 111 14.19 -5.47 -9.40
N PHE A 112 14.79 -4.70 -10.31
CA PHE A 112 14.08 -3.74 -11.16
C PHE A 112 13.06 -4.42 -12.08
N ALA A 113 13.47 -5.48 -12.79
CA ALA A 113 12.58 -6.23 -13.66
C ALA A 113 11.43 -6.90 -12.87
N GLY A 114 11.73 -7.48 -11.71
CA GLY A 114 10.72 -8.03 -10.80
C GLY A 114 9.74 -6.96 -10.30
N GLY A 115 10.25 -5.81 -9.87
CA GLY A 115 9.43 -4.69 -9.42
C GLY A 115 8.50 -4.13 -10.49
N VAL A 116 9.03 -3.87 -11.70
CA VAL A 116 8.24 -3.41 -12.85
C VAL A 116 7.15 -4.44 -13.20
N THR A 117 7.51 -5.72 -13.25
CA THR A 117 6.53 -6.79 -13.55
C THR A 117 5.45 -6.86 -12.48
N GLY A 118 5.82 -6.79 -11.20
CA GLY A 118 4.86 -6.76 -10.10
C GLY A 118 3.88 -5.59 -10.18
N ILE A 119 4.37 -4.39 -10.52
CA ILE A 119 3.52 -3.20 -10.72
C ILE A 119 2.55 -3.43 -11.90
N ILE A 120 3.03 -3.94 -13.03
CA ILE A 120 2.20 -4.22 -14.22
C ILE A 120 1.10 -5.23 -13.87
N VAL A 121 1.45 -6.33 -13.20
CA VAL A 121 0.49 -7.37 -12.80
C VAL A 121 -0.53 -6.80 -11.81
N THR A 122 -0.10 -6.00 -10.83
CA THR A 122 -1.00 -5.33 -9.88
C THR A 122 -1.99 -4.42 -10.61
N ALA A 123 -1.51 -3.58 -11.53
CA ALA A 123 -2.35 -2.70 -12.34
C ALA A 123 -3.36 -3.48 -13.20
N LEU A 124 -2.91 -4.58 -13.82
CA LEU A 124 -3.76 -5.45 -14.62
C LEU A 124 -4.88 -6.08 -13.77
N VAL A 125 -4.58 -6.52 -12.55
CA VAL A 125 -5.57 -7.11 -11.65
C VAL A 125 -6.57 -6.06 -11.16
N TYR A 126 -6.14 -4.85 -10.81
CA TYR A 126 -7.07 -3.76 -10.49
C TYR A 126 -7.99 -3.41 -11.67
N TRP A 127 -7.45 -3.41 -12.89
CA TRP A 127 -8.23 -3.22 -14.09
C TRP A 127 -9.27 -4.33 -14.31
N LEU A 128 -8.88 -5.60 -14.11
CA LEU A 128 -9.76 -6.76 -14.24
C LEU A 128 -10.87 -6.77 -13.18
N LEU A 129 -10.54 -6.39 -11.94
CA LEU A 129 -11.50 -6.24 -10.83
C LEU A 129 -12.42 -5.03 -11.00
N ARG A 130 -12.16 -4.18 -12.00
CA ARG A 130 -12.89 -2.92 -12.25
C ARG A 130 -12.97 -2.05 -10.99
N ASN A 131 -11.88 -1.99 -10.23
CA ASN A 131 -11.81 -1.22 -9.00
C ASN A 131 -12.05 0.28 -9.31
N ARG A 132 -13.07 0.85 -8.68
CA ARG A 132 -13.47 2.25 -8.89
C ARG A 132 -12.39 3.22 -8.42
N GLU A 133 -11.85 3.00 -7.23
CA GLU A 133 -10.83 3.86 -6.62
C GLU A 133 -9.54 3.87 -7.45
N TYR A 134 -9.15 2.73 -8.03
CA TYR A 134 -8.01 2.64 -8.94
C TYR A 134 -8.21 3.52 -10.17
N ARG A 135 -9.40 3.49 -10.79
CA ARG A 135 -9.72 4.31 -11.97
C ARG A 135 -9.71 5.80 -11.64
N GLU A 136 -10.35 6.20 -10.55
CA GLU A 136 -10.37 7.59 -10.09
C GLU A 136 -8.95 8.10 -9.80
N THR A 137 -8.13 7.28 -9.15
CA THR A 137 -6.71 7.59 -8.87
C THR A 137 -5.89 7.70 -10.15
N ALA A 138 -6.08 6.78 -11.11
CA ALA A 138 -5.38 6.81 -12.40
C ALA A 138 -5.75 8.03 -13.23
N GLU A 139 -7.03 8.42 -13.25
CA GLU A 139 -7.53 9.64 -13.92
C GLU A 139 -6.97 10.91 -13.26
N ALA A 140 -6.92 10.96 -11.92
CA ALA A 140 -6.32 12.06 -11.18
C ALA A 140 -4.81 12.20 -11.46
N ILE A 141 -4.07 11.10 -11.51
CA ILE A 141 -2.64 11.11 -11.86
C ILE A 141 -2.46 11.54 -13.32
N ARG A 142 -3.25 10.99 -14.24
CA ARG A 142 -3.18 11.32 -15.67
C ARG A 142 -3.47 12.79 -15.91
N SER A 143 -4.48 13.36 -15.29
CA SER A 143 -4.82 14.79 -15.44
C SER A 143 -3.77 15.74 -14.85
N LYS A 144 -3.01 15.30 -13.84
CA LYS A 144 -1.92 16.09 -13.25
C LYS A 144 -0.62 16.00 -14.07
N LEU A 145 -0.27 14.83 -14.57
CA LEU A 145 0.95 14.61 -15.36
C LEU A 145 0.79 15.02 -16.82
N TRP A 146 -0.37 14.76 -17.41
CA TRP A 146 -0.80 15.28 -18.69
C TRP A 146 -1.84 16.33 -18.42
N ARG A 147 -1.51 17.61 -18.61
CA ARG A 147 -2.49 18.71 -18.65
C ARG A 147 -3.45 18.43 -19.80
N VAL A 148 -4.44 17.58 -19.58
CA VAL A 148 -5.57 17.44 -20.48
C VAL A 148 -6.28 18.79 -20.42
N PRO A 149 -6.46 19.49 -21.55
CA PRO A 149 -7.19 20.75 -21.54
C PRO A 149 -8.57 20.48 -20.93
N LYS A 150 -8.89 21.14 -19.82
CA LYS A 150 -10.28 21.22 -19.36
C LYS A 150 -11.05 21.80 -20.54
N THR A 151 -11.99 21.05 -21.10
CA THR A 151 -12.94 21.60 -22.06
C THR A 151 -13.73 22.65 -21.31
N GLU A 152 -13.41 23.90 -21.59
CA GLU A 152 -14.03 25.10 -21.05
C GLU A 152 -15.44 25.17 -21.63
N GLY A 153 -16.43 24.76 -20.83
CA GLY A 153 -17.79 24.59 -21.32
C GLY A 153 -18.82 24.45 -20.22
N GLU A 154 -18.56 24.96 -19.02
CA GLU A 154 -19.61 25.29 -18.07
C GLU A 154 -19.10 26.40 -17.16
N ILE A 155 -19.26 27.63 -17.63
CA ILE A 155 -19.16 28.84 -16.82
C ILE A 155 -20.42 28.83 -15.96
N THR A 156 -20.42 28.03 -14.88
CA THR A 156 -21.55 28.00 -13.95
C THR A 156 -21.61 29.37 -13.29
N VAL A 157 -22.73 30.03 -13.58
CA VAL A 157 -23.17 31.41 -13.26
C VAL A 157 -23.30 31.64 -11.75
N SER A 158 -22.22 31.39 -10.98
CA SER A 158 -22.19 31.58 -9.53
C SER A 158 -21.44 32.85 -9.11
N ALA A 159 -21.32 33.83 -10.01
CA ALA A 159 -20.71 35.14 -9.75
C ALA A 159 -21.72 36.30 -9.74
N SER A 160 -23.03 36.04 -9.80
CA SER A 160 -24.05 37.11 -9.99
C SER A 160 -25.14 37.16 -8.92
N ALA A 161 -24.99 36.47 -7.79
CA ALA A 161 -26.02 36.43 -6.74
C ALA A 161 -25.68 37.24 -5.47
N GLU A 162 -24.55 37.95 -5.42
CA GLU A 162 -24.15 38.73 -4.24
C GLU A 162 -24.48 40.22 -4.29
N ASP A 163 -25.03 40.72 -5.40
CA ASP A 163 -25.30 42.17 -5.56
C ASP A 163 -26.78 42.47 -5.82
N VAL A 164 -27.64 42.23 -4.82
CA VAL A 164 -28.91 42.97 -4.69
C VAL A 164 -29.24 43.17 -3.21
N GLY A 165 -28.50 44.06 -2.56
CA GLY A 165 -28.91 44.67 -1.29
C GLY A 165 -30.08 45.66 -1.51
N PRO A 166 -31.00 45.85 -0.54
CA PRO A 166 -32.21 46.64 -0.77
C PRO A 166 -31.90 48.14 -0.61
N SER A 167 -31.76 48.87 -1.71
CA SER A 167 -31.77 50.34 -1.67
C SER A 167 -33.22 50.86 -1.69
N ARG A 168 -33.75 51.16 -0.51
CA ARG A 168 -34.89 52.07 -0.32
C ARG A 168 -34.53 53.50 -0.76
N SER A 169 -35.48 54.17 -1.40
CA SER A 169 -35.79 55.62 -1.42
C SER A 169 -36.04 56.14 -2.85
N GLN A 170 -37.30 56.30 -3.23
CA GLN A 170 -38.04 57.58 -3.18
C GLN A 170 -39.53 57.29 -3.03
#